data_AF-A0A2W0CBT4-F1
#
_entry.id   AF-A0A2W0CBT4-F1
#
_cell.length_a   1.000
_cell.length_b   1.000
_cell.length_c   1.000
_cell.angle_alpha   90.00
_cell.angle_beta   90.00
_cell.angle_gamma   90.00
#
_symmetry.space_group_name_H-M   'P 1'
#
loop_
_entity.id
_entity.type
_entity.pdbx_description
1 polymer ?
#
loop_
_entity_poly.entity_id
_entity_poly.type
_entity_poly.pdbx_seq_one_letter_code
_entity_poly.pdbx_strand_id
1 'polypeptide(L)'
;MKILNLNDQPIEPYDYLNAIPGGEVAEAQLPIYNGTVSGLPEGIDALIVASDLQGIVPVPRMETHTMTAYAAAESDKDVLLGVMLPAHVRLLLEVDWPEVDPDRVGVLLCGDLYARRGKRGASGNPVPVWLAFREAFGWVAGVDGNHDLTDEAGAHRLHSGEGIHYMDVPAVIGAGPPADGPAPHAAAQSQLLRIAGLGGIIGRPDKPNRLP
;
A
#
# COMPACT_ATOMS: atom_id res chain seq x y z
N MET A 1 -0.26 5.16 20.75
CA MET A 1 0.07 3.91 20.03
C MET A 1 1.55 3.59 20.23
N LYS A 2 1.91 2.34 20.48
CA LYS A 2 3.32 1.89 20.63
C LYS A 2 3.48 0.46 20.12
N ILE A 3 4.47 0.23 19.26
CA ILE A 3 4.89 -1.13 18.86
C ILE A 3 5.51 -1.80 20.09
N LEU A 4 4.94 -2.93 20.49
CA LEU A 4 5.38 -3.71 21.64
C LEU A 4 6.43 -4.75 21.23
N ASN A 5 6.20 -5.40 20.10
CA ASN A 5 7.08 -6.41 19.54
C ASN A 5 7.01 -6.38 18.00
N LEU A 6 8.12 -6.71 17.35
CA LEU A 6 8.19 -7.06 15.93
C LEU A 6 9.02 -8.34 15.87
N ASN A 7 8.49 -9.39 15.23
CA ASN A 7 9.20 -10.67 15.19
C ASN A 7 10.48 -10.55 14.35
N ASP A 8 11.54 -11.21 14.81
CA ASP A 8 12.85 -11.20 14.12
C ASP A 8 12.86 -12.04 12.84
N GLN A 9 11.86 -12.90 12.64
CA GLN A 9 11.71 -13.74 11.45
C GLN A 9 10.43 -13.38 10.70
N PRO A 10 10.48 -13.33 9.36
CA PRO A 10 9.26 -13.15 8.57
C PRO A 10 8.35 -14.36 8.73
N ILE A 11 7.05 -14.13 8.69
CA ILE A 11 6.05 -15.21 8.65
C ILE A 11 5.99 -15.87 7.28
N GLU A 12 6.18 -15.06 6.23
CA GLU A 12 6.11 -15.54 4.86
C GLU A 12 6.95 -14.63 3.95
N PRO A 13 7.78 -15.17 3.06
CA PRO A 13 8.35 -14.43 1.95
C PRO A 13 7.40 -14.42 0.75
N TYR A 14 7.32 -13.29 0.04
CA TYR A 14 6.61 -13.19 -1.24
C TYR A 14 7.58 -13.03 -2.40
N ASP A 15 7.56 -13.97 -3.35
CA ASP A 15 8.46 -13.97 -4.50
C ASP A 15 8.10 -12.89 -5.52
N TYR A 16 9.12 -12.18 -6.02
CA TYR A 16 8.97 -11.16 -7.05
C TYR A 16 10.25 -10.98 -7.87
N LEU A 17 10.18 -10.20 -8.95
CA LEU A 17 11.35 -9.79 -9.72
C LEU A 17 11.71 -8.34 -9.39
N ASN A 18 12.97 -8.13 -9.04
CA ASN A 18 13.56 -6.81 -8.78
C ASN A 18 14.45 -6.38 -9.96
N ALA A 19 14.47 -5.09 -10.27
CA ALA A 19 15.39 -4.54 -11.26
C ALA A 19 16.76 -4.23 -10.63
N ILE A 20 17.82 -4.83 -11.18
CA ILE A 20 19.19 -4.69 -10.68
C ILE A 20 20.00 -3.71 -11.57
N PRO A 21 21.19 -3.23 -11.11
CA PRO A 21 22.08 -2.44 -11.97
C PRO A 21 22.34 -3.14 -13.31
N GLY A 22 22.42 -2.37 -14.40
CA GLY A 22 22.67 -2.91 -15.74
C GLY A 22 21.41 -3.21 -16.56
N GLY A 23 20.22 -3.08 -15.96
CA GLY A 23 18.95 -3.25 -16.66
C GLY A 23 18.44 -4.69 -16.70
N GLU A 24 19.07 -5.57 -15.94
CA GLU A 24 18.64 -6.94 -15.73
C GLU A 24 17.59 -7.02 -14.61
N VAL A 25 16.98 -8.20 -14.45
CA VAL A 25 16.11 -8.54 -13.33
C VAL A 25 16.68 -9.71 -12.55
N ALA A 26 16.41 -9.72 -11.25
CA ALA A 26 16.73 -10.84 -10.37
C ALA A 26 15.49 -11.25 -9.58
N GLU A 27 15.37 -12.54 -9.30
CA GLU A 27 14.41 -13.04 -8.31
C GLU A 27 14.78 -12.50 -6.92
N ALA A 28 13.76 -12.08 -6.19
CA ALA A 28 13.87 -11.52 -4.86
C ALA A 28 12.66 -11.94 -4.03
N GLN A 29 12.78 -11.82 -2.71
CA GLN A 29 11.72 -12.14 -1.77
C GLN A 29 11.41 -10.91 -0.93
N LEU A 30 10.15 -10.51 -0.89
CA LEU A 30 9.67 -9.49 0.03
C LEU A 30 9.31 -10.19 1.34
N PRO A 31 10.04 -9.94 2.44
CA PRO A 31 9.72 -10.55 3.72
C PRO A 31 8.49 -9.87 4.35
N ILE A 32 7.48 -10.66 4.73
CA ILE A 32 6.33 -10.20 5.49
C ILE A 32 6.58 -10.48 6.96
N TYR A 33 6.62 -9.43 7.77
CA TYR A 33 6.79 -9.53 9.22
C TYR A 33 5.46 -9.25 9.93
N ASN A 34 5.30 -9.81 11.12
CA ASN A 34 4.23 -9.41 12.04
C ASN A 34 4.81 -8.95 13.38
N GLY A 35 3.98 -8.23 14.12
CA GLY A 35 4.29 -7.76 15.46
C GLY A 35 3.02 -7.41 16.21
N THR A 36 3.18 -6.92 17.43
CA THR A 36 2.06 -6.47 18.27
C THR A 36 2.20 -4.99 18.57
N VAL A 37 1.07 -4.30 18.59
CA VAL A 37 0.98 -2.87 18.87
C VAL A 37 -0.05 -2.64 19.97
N SER A 38 0.19 -1.64 20.80
CA SER A 38 -0.74 -1.19 21.84
C SER A 38 -1.38 0.14 21.48
N GLY A 39 -2.63 0.32 21.92
CA GLY A 39 -3.37 1.56 21.74
C GLY A 39 -3.79 1.82 20.29
N LEU A 40 -4.15 0.76 19.57
CA LEU A 40 -5.03 0.90 18.41
C LEU A 40 -6.41 1.37 18.88
N PRO A 41 -7.06 2.30 18.16
CA PRO A 41 -8.45 2.65 18.42
C PRO A 41 -9.38 1.45 18.33
N GLU A 42 -10.49 1.51 19.07
CA GLU A 42 -11.58 0.55 18.91
C GLU A 42 -12.09 0.58 17.46
N GLY A 43 -12.35 -0.59 16.89
CA GLY A 43 -12.74 -0.72 15.49
C GLY A 43 -11.58 -1.06 14.55
N ILE A 44 -10.31 -0.89 14.95
CA ILE A 44 -9.15 -1.27 14.13
C ILE A 44 -8.52 -2.55 14.70
N ASP A 45 -8.54 -3.62 13.91
CA ASP A 45 -8.02 -4.92 14.33
C ASP A 45 -6.52 -5.04 14.08
N ALA A 46 -6.04 -4.53 12.94
CA ALA A 46 -4.63 -4.55 12.59
C ALA A 46 -4.23 -3.37 11.68
N LEU A 47 -2.91 -3.16 11.59
CA LEU A 47 -2.31 -2.26 10.61
C LEU A 47 -1.32 -3.02 9.74
N ILE A 48 -1.38 -2.77 8.43
CA ILE A 48 -0.34 -3.15 7.48
C ILE A 48 0.47 -1.89 7.16
N VAL A 49 1.79 -1.97 7.22
CA VAL A 49 2.68 -0.85 6.88
C VAL A 49 3.63 -1.30 5.79
N ALA A 50 3.63 -0.62 4.66
CA ALA A 50 4.43 -0.98 3.50
C ALA A 50 5.07 0.24 2.83
N SER A 51 6.26 0.04 2.30
CA SER A 51 7.08 1.00 1.56
C SER A 51 7.88 0.24 0.52
N ASP A 52 8.44 0.93 -0.47
CA ASP A 52 9.47 0.39 -1.37
C ASP A 52 9.01 -0.90 -2.09
N LEU A 53 7.75 -0.90 -2.56
CA LEU A 53 7.16 -2.02 -3.30
C LEU A 53 7.59 -2.03 -4.78
N GLN A 54 8.81 -1.59 -5.07
CA GLN A 54 9.39 -1.44 -6.42
C GLN A 54 9.77 -2.79 -7.06
N GLY A 55 8.83 -3.72 -7.08
CA GLY A 55 8.94 -5.04 -7.69
C GLY A 55 7.88 -5.30 -8.74
N ILE A 56 8.08 -6.34 -9.54
CA ILE A 56 7.09 -6.85 -10.48
C ILE A 56 6.86 -8.35 -10.27
N VAL A 57 5.64 -8.80 -10.52
CA VAL A 57 5.27 -10.21 -10.52
C VAL A 57 5.01 -10.62 -11.97
N PRO A 58 5.73 -11.63 -12.50
CA PRO A 58 5.44 -12.15 -13.83
C PRO A 58 4.14 -12.96 -13.78
N VAL A 59 3.11 -12.54 -14.52
CA VAL A 59 1.87 -13.30 -14.60
C VAL A 59 1.95 -14.26 -15.80
N PRO A 60 1.82 -15.58 -15.61
CA PRO A 60 1.68 -16.50 -16.73
C PRO A 60 0.43 -16.18 -17.55
N ARG A 61 0.49 -16.38 -18.86
CA ARG A 61 -0.60 -16.07 -19.82
C ARG A 61 -1.91 -16.86 -19.63
N MET A 62 -2.02 -17.67 -18.57
CA MET A 62 -3.14 -18.57 -18.28
C MET A 62 -3.75 -18.25 -16.92
N GLU A 63 -4.46 -17.12 -16.79
CA GLU A 63 -5.53 -16.88 -15.79
C GLU A 63 -6.11 -15.47 -15.98
N THR A 64 -6.52 -15.17 -17.21
CA THR A 64 -7.14 -13.87 -17.56
C THR A 64 -8.60 -13.74 -17.08
N HIS A 65 -9.08 -14.60 -16.18
CA HIS A 65 -10.48 -14.61 -15.74
C HIS A 65 -10.73 -13.96 -14.37
N THR A 66 -9.68 -13.67 -13.59
CA THR A 66 -9.76 -13.05 -12.25
C THR A 66 -9.06 -11.70 -12.15
N MET A 67 -8.52 -11.19 -13.26
CA MET A 67 -7.89 -9.87 -13.29
C MET A 67 -8.95 -8.77 -13.27
N THR A 68 -8.88 -7.87 -12.28
CA THR A 68 -9.67 -6.64 -12.28
C THR A 68 -9.39 -5.84 -13.55
N ALA A 69 -10.38 -5.08 -14.03
CA ALA A 69 -10.36 -4.40 -15.33
C ALA A 69 -9.16 -3.44 -15.54
N TYR A 70 -8.40 -3.13 -14.49
CA TYR A 70 -7.21 -2.27 -14.55
C TYR A 70 -5.95 -2.95 -15.10
N ALA A 71 -5.91 -4.29 -15.22
CA ALA A 71 -4.71 -5.02 -15.68
C ALA A 71 -4.69 -5.33 -17.19
N ALA A 72 -5.81 -5.21 -17.90
CA ALA A 72 -5.96 -5.74 -19.26
C ALA A 72 -5.56 -4.73 -20.37
N ALA A 73 -4.31 -4.78 -20.84
CA ALA A 73 -3.89 -4.11 -22.09
C ALA A 73 -2.63 -4.75 -22.73
N GLU A 74 -2.73 -6.01 -23.16
CA GLU A 74 -1.83 -6.78 -24.06
C GLU A 74 -0.34 -7.07 -23.68
N SER A 75 0.02 -8.35 -23.89
CA SER A 75 1.34 -9.04 -23.90
C SER A 75 2.22 -8.99 -22.64
N ASP A 76 2.72 -10.16 -22.18
CA ASP A 76 3.75 -10.35 -21.14
C ASP A 76 3.78 -9.28 -20.04
N LYS A 77 2.64 -9.10 -19.38
CA LYS A 77 2.47 -8.00 -18.43
C LYS A 77 3.03 -8.34 -17.08
N ASP A 78 4.14 -7.71 -16.79
CA ASP A 78 4.56 -7.47 -15.43
C ASP A 78 3.47 -6.71 -14.68
N VAL A 79 2.97 -7.31 -13.62
CA VAL A 79 2.08 -6.64 -12.67
C VAL A 79 2.95 -6.08 -11.55
N LEU A 80 2.63 -4.89 -11.05
CA LEU A 80 3.34 -4.32 -9.91
C LEU A 80 3.19 -5.23 -8.69
N LEU A 81 4.28 -5.43 -7.94
CA LEU A 81 4.27 -6.19 -6.69
C LEU A 81 3.16 -5.71 -5.75
N GLY A 82 3.05 -4.39 -5.57
CA GLY A 82 2.00 -3.79 -4.72
C GLY A 82 0.56 -3.98 -5.21
N VAL A 83 0.34 -4.43 -6.46
CA VAL A 83 -1.01 -4.79 -6.94
C VAL A 83 -1.37 -6.22 -6.55
N MET A 84 -0.39 -7.15 -6.53
CA MET A 84 -0.64 -8.55 -6.19
C MET A 84 -0.54 -8.84 -4.70
N LEU A 85 0.33 -8.10 -3.99
CA LEU A 85 0.62 -8.30 -2.57
C LEU A 85 -0.63 -8.25 -1.66
N PRO A 86 -1.60 -7.33 -1.84
CA PRO A 86 -2.75 -7.23 -0.94
C PRO A 86 -3.59 -8.51 -0.90
N ALA A 87 -3.80 -9.16 -2.05
CA ALA A 87 -4.56 -10.41 -2.13
C ALA A 87 -3.86 -11.55 -1.37
N HIS A 88 -2.52 -11.60 -1.46
CA HIS A 88 -1.72 -12.58 -0.74
C HIS A 88 -1.74 -12.33 0.78
N VAL A 89 -1.52 -11.08 1.22
CA VAL A 89 -1.57 -10.72 2.64
C VAL A 89 -2.95 -10.96 3.23
N ARG A 90 -4.02 -10.72 2.45
CA ARG A 90 -5.38 -11.05 2.88
C ARG A 90 -5.56 -12.54 3.14
N LEU A 91 -5.10 -13.40 2.23
CA LEU A 91 -5.15 -14.85 2.43
C LEU A 91 -4.35 -15.29 3.67
N LEU A 92 -3.17 -14.70 3.87
CA LEU A 92 -2.33 -14.96 5.04
C LEU A 92 -3.06 -14.58 6.34
N LEU A 93 -3.72 -13.42 6.38
CA LEU A 93 -4.55 -13.02 7.51
C LEU A 93 -5.72 -13.99 7.75
N GLU A 94 -6.43 -14.40 6.70
CA GLU A 94 -7.55 -15.35 6.81
C GLU A 94 -7.11 -16.72 7.38
N VAL A 95 -5.87 -17.13 7.14
CA VAL A 95 -5.32 -18.41 7.63
C VAL A 95 -4.74 -18.30 9.04
N ASP A 96 -3.91 -17.31 9.30
CA ASP A 96 -3.13 -17.21 10.54
C ASP A 96 -3.83 -16.40 11.64
N TRP A 97 -4.72 -15.47 11.27
CA TRP A 97 -5.48 -14.61 12.18
C TRP A 97 -6.95 -14.49 11.76
N PRO A 98 -7.72 -15.61 11.75
CA PRO A 98 -9.11 -15.62 11.30
C PRO A 98 -10.05 -14.72 12.12
N GLU A 99 -9.61 -14.24 13.29
CA GLU A 99 -10.33 -13.26 14.10
C GLU A 99 -10.18 -11.80 13.63
N VAL A 100 -9.19 -11.50 12.79
CA VAL A 100 -8.97 -10.17 12.23
C VAL A 100 -9.93 -9.97 11.06
N ASP A 101 -10.80 -8.97 11.16
CA ASP A 101 -11.69 -8.60 10.07
C ASP A 101 -10.94 -7.72 9.06
N PRO A 102 -10.77 -8.13 7.77
CA PRO A 102 -10.10 -7.33 6.76
C PRO A 102 -10.69 -5.92 6.57
N ASP A 103 -11.98 -5.73 6.80
CA ASP A 103 -12.65 -4.41 6.70
C ASP A 103 -12.29 -3.49 7.88
N ARG A 104 -11.66 -4.05 8.92
CA ARG A 104 -11.14 -3.35 10.10
C ARG A 104 -9.62 -3.25 10.10
N VAL A 105 -8.97 -3.63 8.99
CA VAL A 105 -7.53 -3.46 8.77
C VAL A 105 -7.26 -2.12 8.07
N GLY A 106 -6.30 -1.38 8.62
CA GLY A 106 -5.78 -0.16 8.00
C GLY A 106 -4.44 -0.40 7.30
N VAL A 107 -4.24 0.19 6.13
CA VAL A 107 -2.98 0.13 5.39
C VAL A 107 -2.29 1.48 5.38
N LEU A 108 -1.01 1.51 5.71
CA LEU A 108 -0.12 2.67 5.60
C LEU A 108 0.86 2.46 4.45
N LEU A 109 0.71 3.24 3.37
CA LEU A 109 1.63 3.25 2.22
C LEU A 109 2.61 4.42 2.32
N CYS A 110 3.91 4.11 2.41
CA CYS A 110 4.96 5.10 2.66
C CYS A 110 5.76 5.49 1.41
N GLY A 111 5.28 5.11 0.21
CA GLY A 111 5.84 5.53 -1.07
C GLY A 111 6.76 4.51 -1.74
N ASP A 112 7.22 4.88 -2.93
CA ASP A 112 8.02 4.10 -3.87
C ASP A 112 7.35 2.77 -4.23
N LEU A 113 6.13 2.89 -4.77
CA LEU A 113 5.24 1.78 -5.07
C LEU A 113 5.34 1.32 -6.53
N TYR A 114 5.88 2.15 -7.42
CA TYR A 114 6.00 1.84 -8.84
C TYR A 114 7.29 1.11 -9.20
N ALA A 115 7.18 0.18 -10.16
CA ALA A 115 8.30 -0.55 -10.74
C ALA A 115 8.17 -0.67 -12.26
N ARG A 116 9.30 -0.93 -12.91
CA ARG A 116 9.33 -1.30 -14.34
C ARG A 116 10.45 -2.31 -14.58
N ARG A 117 10.15 -3.38 -15.31
CA ARG A 117 11.12 -4.42 -15.68
C ARG A 117 12.40 -3.80 -16.25
N GLY A 118 13.53 -4.28 -15.75
CA GLY A 118 14.86 -3.87 -16.19
C GLY A 118 15.17 -2.37 -16.00
N LYS A 119 14.41 -1.64 -15.16
CA LYS A 119 14.73 -0.24 -14.84
C LYS A 119 14.70 -0.02 -13.33
N ARG A 120 15.87 -0.10 -12.71
CA ARG A 120 16.04 0.25 -11.30
C ARG A 120 15.71 1.74 -11.07
N GLY A 121 14.97 2.03 -10.01
CA GLY A 121 14.51 3.40 -9.71
C GLY A 121 13.59 3.96 -10.79
N ALA A 122 12.74 3.11 -11.37
CA ALA A 122 11.73 3.57 -12.30
C ALA A 122 10.72 4.45 -11.58
N SER A 123 10.27 5.50 -12.27
CA SER A 123 9.19 6.35 -11.80
C SER A 123 7.95 6.14 -12.67
N GLY A 124 6.77 6.18 -12.08
CA GLY A 124 5.52 5.92 -12.78
C GLY A 124 4.31 5.91 -11.86
N ASN A 125 3.15 5.53 -12.41
CA ASN A 125 1.87 5.68 -11.76
C ASN A 125 1.66 4.65 -10.62
N PRO A 126 1.54 5.07 -9.34
CA PRO A 126 1.32 4.17 -8.21
C PRO A 126 -0.16 3.84 -7.98
N VAL A 127 -1.10 4.56 -8.62
CA VAL A 127 -2.55 4.50 -8.35
C VAL A 127 -3.11 3.06 -8.33
N PRO A 128 -2.69 2.13 -9.23
CA PRO A 128 -3.15 0.74 -9.15
C PRO A 128 -2.82 0.05 -7.81
N VAL A 129 -1.68 0.35 -7.19
CA VAL A 129 -1.27 -0.22 -5.90
C VAL A 129 -2.19 0.27 -4.79
N TRP A 130 -2.45 1.58 -4.74
CA TRP A 130 -3.39 2.18 -3.79
C TRP A 130 -4.77 1.52 -3.83
N LEU A 131 -5.28 1.32 -5.04
CA LEU A 131 -6.61 0.72 -5.25
C LEU A 131 -6.63 -0.75 -4.86
N ALA A 132 -5.58 -1.52 -5.15
CA ALA A 132 -5.49 -2.93 -4.78
C ALA A 132 -5.48 -3.12 -3.26
N PHE A 133 -4.74 -2.28 -2.52
CA PHE A 133 -4.78 -2.30 -1.06
C PHE A 133 -6.14 -1.89 -0.51
N ARG A 134 -6.80 -0.89 -1.12
CA ARG A 134 -8.13 -0.48 -0.69
C ARG A 134 -9.18 -1.53 -0.97
N GLU A 135 -9.08 -2.24 -2.09
CA GLU A 135 -10.00 -3.33 -2.42
C GLU A 135 -9.86 -4.50 -1.43
N ALA A 136 -8.64 -4.77 -0.93
CA ALA A 136 -8.38 -5.87 -0.01
C ALA A 136 -8.73 -5.56 1.46
N PHE A 137 -8.65 -4.30 1.89
CA PHE A 137 -8.71 -3.88 3.29
C PHE A 137 -9.56 -2.62 3.51
N GLY A 138 -10.02 -2.43 4.75
CA GLY A 138 -10.98 -1.39 5.14
C GLY A 138 -10.64 0.04 4.72
N TRP A 139 -9.38 0.44 4.86
CA TRP A 139 -8.92 1.77 4.43
C TRP A 139 -7.42 1.81 4.19
N VAL A 140 -6.99 2.78 3.38
CA VAL A 140 -5.59 3.04 3.05
C VAL A 140 -5.27 4.50 3.29
N ALA A 141 -4.15 4.78 3.94
CA ALA A 141 -3.61 6.12 4.10
C ALA A 141 -2.13 6.14 3.72
N GLY A 142 -1.63 7.26 3.24
CA GLY A 142 -0.21 7.31 2.88
C GLY A 142 0.20 8.53 2.08
N VAL A 143 1.42 8.44 1.56
CA VAL A 143 2.07 9.48 0.76
C VAL A 143 2.74 8.84 -0.45
N ASP A 144 2.95 9.64 -1.49
CA ASP A 144 3.79 9.23 -2.62
C ASP A 144 5.28 9.33 -2.27
N GLY A 145 6.05 8.36 -2.76
CA GLY A 145 7.51 8.36 -2.73
C GLY A 145 8.11 9.19 -3.87
N ASN A 146 9.43 9.23 -3.97
CA ASN A 146 10.09 10.03 -5.00
C ASN A 146 10.05 9.40 -6.40
N HIS A 147 9.61 8.15 -6.50
CA HIS A 147 9.40 7.45 -7.76
C HIS A 147 7.93 7.37 -8.17
N ASP A 148 7.03 7.77 -7.29
CA ASP A 148 5.60 7.75 -7.56
C ASP A 148 5.19 9.02 -8.31
N LEU A 149 4.66 8.82 -9.52
CA LEU A 149 4.20 9.89 -10.41
C LEU A 149 2.69 9.82 -10.54
N THR A 150 1.99 10.32 -9.53
CA THR A 150 0.54 10.49 -9.57
C THR A 150 0.20 11.75 -10.36
N ASP A 151 -0.50 11.59 -11.49
CA ASP A 151 -1.00 12.71 -12.28
C ASP A 151 -2.31 13.29 -11.69
N GLU A 152 -2.82 14.37 -12.27
CA GLU A 152 -4.02 15.04 -11.77
C GLU A 152 -5.25 14.12 -11.74
N ALA A 153 -5.42 13.27 -12.75
CA ALA A 153 -6.52 12.31 -12.81
C ALA A 153 -6.38 11.23 -11.72
N GLY A 154 -5.16 10.74 -11.50
CA GLY A 154 -4.81 9.82 -10.44
C GLY A 154 -5.06 10.42 -9.06
N ALA A 155 -4.59 11.64 -8.81
CA ALA A 155 -4.80 12.35 -7.56
C ALA A 155 -6.29 12.57 -7.30
N HIS A 156 -7.05 13.03 -8.29
CA HIS A 156 -8.51 13.18 -8.18
C HIS A 156 -9.19 11.86 -7.83
N ARG A 157 -8.76 10.77 -8.47
CA ARG A 157 -9.26 9.42 -8.18
C ARG A 157 -8.95 8.96 -6.76
N LEU A 158 -7.76 9.23 -6.25
CA LEU A 158 -7.39 8.85 -4.88
C LEU A 158 -8.13 9.71 -3.85
N HIS A 159 -8.25 11.02 -4.08
CA HIS A 159 -8.97 11.95 -3.20
C HIS A 159 -10.48 11.69 -3.14
N SER A 160 -11.08 11.15 -4.21
CA SER A 160 -12.51 10.81 -4.26
C SER A 160 -12.81 9.36 -3.86
N GLY A 161 -11.77 8.54 -3.65
CA GLY A 161 -11.92 7.13 -3.31
C GLY A 161 -12.38 6.93 -1.87
N GLU A 162 -13.47 6.19 -1.68
CA GLU A 162 -13.95 5.85 -0.35
C GLU A 162 -12.91 5.01 0.41
N GLY A 163 -12.59 5.41 1.64
CA GLY A 163 -11.56 4.77 2.46
C GLY A 163 -10.12 4.94 1.95
N ILE A 164 -9.88 5.86 1.01
CA ILE A 164 -8.54 6.25 0.57
C ILE A 164 -8.21 7.62 1.14
N HIS A 165 -7.09 7.72 1.84
CA HIS A 165 -6.57 8.94 2.44
C HIS A 165 -5.21 9.28 1.85
N TYR A 166 -5.22 9.82 0.65
CA TYR A 166 -4.03 10.24 -0.08
C TYR A 166 -3.56 11.63 0.38
N MET A 167 -2.31 11.74 0.86
CA MET A 167 -1.73 12.98 1.36
C MET A 167 -0.63 13.47 0.42
N ASP A 168 -1.01 14.19 -0.63
CA ASP A 168 -0.12 14.88 -1.58
C ASP A 168 0.51 16.16 -1.02
N VAL A 169 0.00 16.63 0.12
CA VAL A 169 0.56 17.71 0.93
C VAL A 169 0.70 17.27 2.38
N PRO A 170 1.62 17.87 3.17
CA PRO A 170 1.75 17.57 4.59
C PRO A 170 0.41 17.76 5.31
N ALA A 171 -0.07 16.69 5.96
CA ALA A 171 -1.39 16.68 6.58
C ALA A 171 -1.42 15.80 7.83
N VAL A 172 -2.37 16.08 8.72
CA VAL A 172 -2.74 15.20 9.82
C VAL A 172 -4.21 14.86 9.64
N ILE A 173 -4.51 13.57 9.50
CA ILE A 173 -5.84 13.03 9.28
C ILE A 173 -6.26 12.14 10.45
N GLY A 174 -7.56 11.87 10.55
CA GLY A 174 -8.08 10.72 11.28
C GLY A 174 -8.56 9.67 10.28
N ALA A 175 -8.07 8.44 10.39
CA ALA A 175 -8.49 7.32 9.54
C ALA A 175 -8.89 6.12 10.41
N GLY A 176 -9.85 5.35 9.94
CA GLY A 176 -10.43 4.23 10.67
C GLY A 176 -11.51 3.58 9.83
N PRO A 177 -12.10 2.47 10.29
CA PRO A 177 -13.23 1.86 9.59
C PRO A 177 -14.38 2.90 9.43
N PRO A 178 -15.24 2.72 8.42
CA PRO A 178 -16.47 3.51 8.30
C PRO A 178 -17.25 3.48 9.62
N ALA A 179 -17.86 4.60 10.00
CA ALA A 179 -18.63 4.64 11.23
C ALA A 179 -19.85 3.69 11.14
N ASP A 180 -19.90 2.68 11.99
CA ASP A 180 -21.07 1.82 12.12
C ASP A 180 -22.22 2.59 12.80
N GLY A 181 -23.25 2.91 12.02
CA GLY A 181 -24.49 3.52 12.51
C GLY A 181 -24.36 4.98 12.97
N PRO A 182 -25.43 5.56 13.55
CA PRO A 182 -25.51 6.97 13.90
C PRO A 182 -24.83 7.26 15.25
N ALA A 183 -23.54 6.94 15.37
CA ALA A 183 -22.77 7.34 16.54
C ALA A 183 -22.61 8.89 16.55
N PRO A 184 -22.70 9.55 17.73
CA PRO A 184 -22.43 10.97 17.82
C PRO A 184 -21.01 11.30 17.32
N HIS A 185 -20.89 12.39 16.57
CA HIS A 185 -19.67 12.77 15.81
C HIS A 185 -18.37 12.80 16.64
N ALA A 186 -18.46 13.06 17.94
CA ALA A 186 -17.30 13.05 18.85
C ALA A 186 -16.85 11.63 19.26
N ALA A 187 -17.79 10.68 19.40
CA ALA A 187 -17.48 9.27 19.67
C ALA A 187 -16.86 8.61 18.43
N ALA A 188 -17.40 8.90 17.24
CA ALA A 188 -16.85 8.45 15.96
C ALA A 188 -15.41 8.96 15.75
N GLN A 189 -15.08 10.19 16.15
CA GLN A 189 -13.72 10.72 16.04
C GLN A 189 -12.73 10.10 17.03
N SER A 190 -13.18 9.64 18.20
CA SER A 190 -12.31 8.96 19.18
C SER A 190 -11.87 7.55 18.77
N GLN A 191 -12.54 7.00 17.76
CA GLN A 191 -12.24 5.69 17.14
C GLN A 191 -11.30 5.81 15.93
N LEU A 192 -10.91 7.02 15.54
CA LEU A 192 -10.00 7.23 14.41
C LEU A 192 -8.54 7.23 14.85
N LEU A 193 -7.70 6.53 14.08
CA LEU A 193 -6.26 6.62 14.19
C LEU A 193 -5.80 7.96 13.63
N ARG A 194 -5.10 8.75 14.44
CA ARG A 194 -4.47 9.99 13.95
C ARG A 194 -3.18 9.66 13.21
N ILE A 195 -3.11 10.05 11.95
CA ILE A 195 -1.99 9.76 11.05
C ILE A 195 -1.45 11.09 10.52
N ALA A 196 -0.13 11.25 10.55
CA ALA A 196 0.54 12.37 9.91
C ALA A 196 1.24 11.85 8.63
N GLY A 197 0.94 12.48 7.50
CA GLY A 197 1.61 12.23 6.23
C GLY A 197 2.58 13.36 5.91
N LEU A 198 3.82 13.01 5.60
CA LEU A 198 4.82 13.92 5.07
C LEU A 198 5.47 13.25 3.86
N GLY A 199 4.99 13.61 2.68
CA GLY A 199 5.57 13.17 1.41
C GLY A 199 6.78 14.01 1.00
N GLY A 200 7.51 13.48 0.03
CA GLY A 200 8.67 14.13 -0.57
C GLY A 200 9.97 13.94 0.22
N ILE A 201 11.09 14.13 -0.48
CA ILE A 201 12.44 13.96 0.07
C ILE A 201 13.27 15.22 -0.12
N ILE A 202 14.18 15.52 0.80
CA ILE A 202 15.15 16.60 0.60
C ILE A 202 16.07 16.22 -0.57
N GLY A 203 16.22 17.11 -1.55
CA GLY A 203 17.11 16.83 -2.68
C GLY A 203 16.97 17.84 -3.81
N ARG A 204 17.36 17.42 -5.01
CA ARG A 204 17.38 18.34 -6.15
C ARG A 204 15.95 18.72 -6.54
N PRO A 205 15.61 20.03 -6.60
CA PRO A 205 14.25 20.50 -6.87
C PRO A 205 13.80 20.29 -8.32
N ASP A 206 14.72 19.91 -9.23
CA ASP A 206 14.41 19.55 -10.62
C ASP A 206 13.83 18.13 -10.75
N LYS A 207 13.73 17.37 -9.64
CA LYS A 207 13.21 16.01 -9.63
C LYS A 207 11.83 15.95 -8.95
N PRO A 208 10.95 15.03 -9.40
CA PRO A 208 9.65 14.81 -8.78
C PRO A 208 9.74 14.55 -7.28
N ASN A 209 8.78 15.10 -6.54
CA ASN A 209 8.59 14.90 -5.09
C ASN A 209 9.87 15.18 -4.28
N ARG A 210 10.61 16.24 -4.64
CA ARG A 210 11.78 16.71 -3.88
C ARG A 210 11.61 18.14 -3.39
N LEU A 211 11.94 18.34 -2.12
CA LEU A 211 11.96 19.65 -1.47
C LEU A 211 13.40 20.18 -1.39
N PRO A 212 13.60 21.51 -1.47
CA PRO A 212 14.91 22.13 -1.33
C PRO A 212 15.52 21.94 0.07
#